data_AF-A0A6N0DWM1-F1
#
_entry.id   AF-A0A6N0DWM1-F1
#
_cell.length_a   1.000
_cell.length_b   1.000
_cell.length_c   1.000
_cell.angle_alpha   90.00
_cell.angle_beta   90.00
_cell.angle_gamma   90.00
#
_symmetry.space_group_name_H-M   'P 1'
#
loop_
_entity.id
_entity.type
_entity.pdbx_description
1 polymer ?
#
loop_
_entity_poly.entity_id
_entity_poly.type
_entity_poly.pdbx_seq_one_letter_code
_entity_poly.pdbx_strand_id
1 'polypeptide(L)'
;MSQQTGRCDDRYIGGCETTAAEIGKLCYALKELAGIRSTAETAATAILTACERILEACESETPEKAKEIAEEAVIEIMTSCSFDDQVGQASTRAQTALKEARGALLKALPTAETHEPREDDERLDQSLVDSLLAKGSDGA
;
A
#
# COMPACT_ATOMS: atom_id res chain seq x y z
N MET A 1 42.85 6.08 -26.31
CA MET A 1 42.02 6.23 -25.11
C MET A 1 40.60 5.82 -25.49
N SER A 2 40.24 4.56 -25.29
CA SER A 2 38.91 4.04 -25.61
C SER A 2 38.06 4.02 -24.33
N GLN A 3 36.98 4.78 -24.33
CA GLN A 3 35.97 4.71 -23.28
C GLN A 3 35.17 3.43 -23.47
N GLN A 4 35.26 2.54 -22.47
CA GLN A 4 34.47 1.33 -22.37
C GLN A 4 33.13 1.71 -21.73
N THR A 5 32.11 1.94 -22.55
CA THR A 5 30.73 2.11 -22.07
C THR A 5 30.24 0.77 -21.54
N GLY A 6 30.04 0.70 -20.22
CA GLY A 6 29.46 -0.44 -19.54
C GLY A 6 28.08 -0.75 -20.10
N ARG A 7 27.94 -1.96 -20.65
CA ARG A 7 26.69 -2.52 -21.14
C ARG A 7 25.91 -2.99 -19.91
N CYS A 8 24.83 -2.31 -19.55
CA CYS A 8 23.90 -2.81 -18.54
C CYS A 8 23.28 -4.11 -19.10
N ASP A 9 23.57 -5.23 -18.44
CA ASP A 9 22.99 -6.53 -18.74
C ASP A 9 21.47 -6.48 -18.53
N ASP A 10 20.74 -6.70 -19.62
CA ASP A 10 19.29 -6.60 -19.76
C ASP A 10 18.53 -7.80 -19.14
N ARG A 11 19.05 -8.37 -18.04
CA ARG A 11 18.55 -9.61 -17.43
C ARG A 11 18.03 -9.45 -16.00
N TYR A 12 17.80 -8.21 -15.56
CA TYR A 12 17.23 -7.93 -14.24
C TYR A 12 16.32 -6.70 -14.24
N ILE A 13 15.44 -6.53 -15.24
CA ILE A 13 14.50 -5.39 -15.32
C ILE A 13 13.06 -5.78 -14.96
N GLY A 14 12.74 -7.07 -14.80
CA GLY A 14 11.39 -7.53 -14.43
C GLY A 14 10.98 -7.37 -12.96
N GLY A 15 11.90 -6.93 -12.08
CA GLY A 15 11.66 -6.83 -10.62
C GLY A 15 11.66 -5.40 -10.06
N CYS A 16 12.05 -4.39 -10.85
CA CYS A 16 12.19 -3.02 -10.34
C CYS A 16 10.94 -2.17 -10.60
N GLU A 17 10.25 -2.34 -11.73
CA GLU A 17 9.02 -1.59 -12.03
C GLU A 17 7.85 -2.00 -11.10
N THR A 18 7.86 -3.27 -10.66
CA THR A 18 6.92 -3.92 -9.73
C THR A 18 7.10 -3.52 -8.26
N THR A 19 7.86 -2.46 -7.97
CA THR A 19 7.97 -1.90 -6.62
C THR A 19 7.47 -0.46 -6.54
N ALA A 20 7.77 0.36 -7.55
CA ALA A 20 7.36 1.77 -7.56
C ALA A 20 5.84 1.94 -7.70
N ALA A 21 5.18 1.11 -8.52
CA ALA A 21 3.73 1.16 -8.69
C ALA A 21 2.99 0.69 -7.42
N GLU A 22 3.52 -0.31 -6.74
CA GLU A 22 3.02 -0.92 -5.51
C GLU A 22 3.20 0.05 -4.33
N ILE A 23 4.37 0.67 -4.21
CA ILE A 23 4.61 1.77 -3.26
C ILE A 23 3.64 2.92 -3.56
N GLY A 24 3.39 3.24 -4.84
CA GLY A 24 2.39 4.21 -5.25
C GLY A 24 0.99 3.91 -4.72
N LYS A 25 0.55 2.65 -4.80
CA LYS A 25 -0.74 2.20 -4.24
C LYS A 25 -0.79 2.29 -2.71
N LEU A 26 0.31 1.95 -2.02
CA LEU A 26 0.40 2.11 -0.56
C LEU A 26 0.34 3.60 -0.16
N CYS A 27 1.07 4.46 -0.85
CA CYS A 27 1.03 5.91 -0.65
C CYS A 27 -0.37 6.48 -0.88
N TYR A 28 -1.07 6.00 -1.92
CA TYR A 28 -2.46 6.39 -2.18
C TYR A 28 -3.39 5.96 -1.04
N ALA A 29 -3.30 4.71 -0.57
CA ALA A 29 -4.09 4.24 0.57
C ALA A 29 -3.83 5.05 1.84
N LEU A 30 -2.57 5.40 2.12
CA LEU A 30 -2.21 6.26 3.26
C LEU A 30 -2.83 7.67 3.15
N LYS A 31 -2.87 8.24 1.95
CA LYS A 31 -3.54 9.54 1.71
C LYS A 31 -5.04 9.46 1.96
N GLU A 32 -5.70 8.40 1.49
CA GLU A 32 -7.13 8.18 1.76
C GLU A 32 -7.39 8.02 3.27
N LEU A 33 -6.55 7.27 4.00
CA LEU A 33 -6.66 7.12 5.45
C LEU A 33 -6.42 8.44 6.21
N ALA A 34 -5.45 9.26 5.76
CA ALA A 34 -5.23 10.59 6.31
C ALA A 34 -6.43 11.51 6.06
N GLY A 35 -7.03 11.42 4.87
CA GLY A 35 -8.26 12.12 4.52
C GLY A 35 -9.43 11.73 5.42
N ILE A 36 -9.65 10.43 5.63
CA ILE A 36 -10.67 9.90 6.57
C ILE A 36 -10.53 10.53 7.94
N ARG A 37 -9.32 10.51 8.50
CA ARG A 37 -9.05 11.10 9.82
C ARG A 37 -9.41 12.58 9.83
N SER A 38 -8.93 13.35 8.86
CA SER A 38 -9.19 14.79 8.77
C SER A 38 -10.68 15.10 8.66
N THR A 39 -11.41 14.36 7.83
CA THR A 39 -12.86 14.53 7.64
C THR A 39 -13.63 14.19 8.92
N ALA A 40 -13.29 13.08 9.57
CA ALA A 40 -13.93 12.66 10.81
C ALA A 40 -13.66 13.65 11.97
N GLU A 41 -12.42 14.14 12.10
CA GLU A 41 -12.05 15.15 13.11
C GLU A 41 -12.82 16.46 12.90
N THR A 42 -12.95 16.90 11.64
CA THR A 42 -13.71 18.11 11.29
C THR A 42 -15.19 17.96 11.65
N ALA A 43 -15.81 16.84 11.25
CA ALA A 43 -17.21 16.57 11.55
C ALA A 43 -17.46 16.47 13.07
N ALA A 44 -16.59 15.76 13.79
CA ALA A 44 -16.69 15.64 15.25
C ALA A 44 -16.59 17.01 15.94
N THR A 45 -15.67 17.87 15.49
CA THR A 45 -15.53 19.23 16.02
C THR A 45 -16.79 20.06 15.80
N ALA A 46 -17.36 20.01 14.59
CA ALA A 46 -18.60 20.73 14.26
C ALA A 46 -19.78 20.24 15.11
N ILE A 47 -19.94 18.92 15.26
CA ILE A 47 -21.00 18.32 16.08
C ILE A 47 -20.88 18.74 17.54
N LEU A 48 -19.67 18.66 18.11
CA LEU A 48 -19.43 19.06 19.50
C LEU A 48 -19.73 20.54 19.71
N THR A 49 -19.27 21.40 18.80
CA THR A 49 -19.53 22.85 18.87
C THR A 49 -21.04 23.15 18.83
N ALA A 50 -21.79 22.47 17.95
CA ALA A 50 -23.24 22.62 17.89
C ALA A 50 -23.92 22.14 19.18
N CYS A 51 -23.48 21.01 19.76
CA CYS A 51 -23.97 20.53 21.05
C CYS A 51 -23.69 21.51 22.20
N GLU A 52 -22.48 22.09 22.24
CA GLU A 52 -22.11 23.10 23.25
C GLU A 52 -22.99 24.35 23.14
N ARG A 53 -23.27 24.82 21.91
CA ARG A 53 -24.21 25.94 21.67
C ARG A 53 -25.62 25.64 22.21
N ILE A 54 -26.11 24.41 22.04
CA ILE A 54 -27.42 24.01 22.57
C ILE A 54 -27.43 24.07 24.09
N LEU A 55 -26.38 23.54 24.74
CA LEU A 55 -26.27 23.53 26.19
C LEU A 55 -26.23 24.95 26.75
N GLU A 56 -25.40 25.81 26.18
CA GLU A 56 -25.30 27.22 26.57
C GLU A 56 -26.64 27.93 26.42
N ALA A 57 -27.33 27.76 25.29
CA ALA A 57 -28.64 28.37 25.06
C ALA A 57 -29.70 27.91 26.08
N CYS A 58 -29.69 26.64 26.47
CA CYS A 58 -30.58 26.12 27.50
C CYS A 58 -30.32 26.73 28.90
N GLU A 59 -29.09 27.19 29.16
CA GLU A 59 -28.70 27.78 30.45
C GLU A 59 -28.91 29.30 30.49
N SER A 60 -28.71 30.01 29.38
CA SER A 60 -28.63 31.48 29.35
C SER A 60 -29.77 32.18 28.62
N GLU A 61 -30.53 31.50 27.76
CA GLU A 61 -31.53 32.12 26.89
C GLU A 61 -32.98 31.87 27.34
N THR A 62 -33.93 32.60 26.75
CA THR A 62 -35.36 32.29 26.93
C THR A 62 -35.71 30.96 26.24
N PRO A 63 -36.78 30.25 26.69
CA PRO A 63 -37.18 28.99 26.09
C PRO A 63 -37.41 29.06 24.57
N GLU A 64 -37.99 30.17 24.09
CA GLU A 64 -38.23 30.38 22.66
C GLU A 64 -36.92 30.54 21.88
N LYS A 65 -35.94 31.25 22.44
CA LYS A 65 -34.65 31.48 21.77
C LYS A 65 -33.76 30.25 21.83
N ALA A 66 -33.74 29.55 22.96
CA ALA A 66 -33.07 28.26 23.11
C ALA A 66 -33.60 27.23 22.11
N LYS A 67 -34.93 27.21 21.89
CA LYS A 67 -35.55 26.35 20.88
C LYS A 67 -35.05 26.68 19.45
N GLU A 68 -35.02 27.95 19.07
CA GLU A 68 -34.53 28.37 17.74
C GLU A 68 -33.06 27.95 17.52
N ILE A 69 -32.20 28.18 18.51
CA ILE A 69 -30.79 27.78 18.46
C ILE A 69 -30.67 26.25 18.36
N ALA A 70 -31.49 25.51 19.09
CA ALA A 70 -31.48 24.06 19.03
C ALA A 70 -31.91 23.52 17.66
N GLU A 71 -32.91 24.13 17.02
CA GLU A 71 -33.34 23.73 15.67
C GLU A 71 -32.22 23.96 14.63
N GLU A 72 -31.52 25.10 14.69
CA GLU A 72 -30.37 25.37 13.81
C GLU A 72 -29.22 24.38 14.07
N ALA A 73 -28.85 24.18 15.33
CA ALA A 73 -27.76 23.29 15.71
C ALA A 73 -28.04 21.83 15.32
N VAL A 74 -29.30 21.36 15.40
CA VAL A 74 -29.67 20.01 14.93
C VAL A 74 -29.45 19.86 13.43
N ILE A 75 -29.75 20.89 12.61
CA ILE A 75 -29.49 20.87 11.17
C ILE A 75 -27.98 20.81 10.90
N GLU A 76 -27.18 21.57 11.64
CA GLU A 76 -25.72 21.54 11.54
C GLU A 76 -25.14 20.16 11.91
N ILE A 77 -25.64 19.54 12.98
CA ILE A 77 -25.24 18.19 13.41
C ILE A 77 -25.59 17.18 12.32
N MET A 78 -26.83 17.17 11.83
CA MET A 78 -27.26 16.25 10.77
C MET A 78 -26.42 16.43 9.50
N THR A 79 -26.12 17.67 9.13
CA THR A 79 -25.24 17.97 7.99
C THR A 79 -23.84 17.43 8.22
N SER A 80 -23.28 17.64 9.42
CA SER A 80 -21.94 17.17 9.78
C SER A 80 -21.85 15.65 9.80
N CYS A 81 -22.92 14.95 10.21
CA CYS A 81 -23.00 13.49 10.20
C CYS A 81 -22.86 12.86 8.81
N SER A 82 -23.10 13.61 7.71
CA SER A 82 -22.90 13.12 6.33
C SER A 82 -21.43 12.81 5.97
N PHE A 83 -20.49 13.07 6.89
CA PHE A 83 -19.10 12.66 6.77
C PHE A 83 -18.93 11.13 6.66
N ASP A 84 -19.92 10.36 7.15
CA ASP A 84 -19.93 8.90 7.12
C ASP A 84 -19.85 8.32 5.70
N ASP A 85 -20.59 8.90 4.74
CA ASP A 85 -20.54 8.51 3.33
C ASP A 85 -19.15 8.78 2.74
N GLN A 86 -18.60 9.97 2.99
CA GLN A 86 -17.26 10.33 2.50
C GLN A 86 -16.18 9.40 3.06
N VAL A 87 -16.24 9.12 4.36
CA VAL A 87 -15.34 8.17 5.03
C VAL A 87 -15.52 6.75 4.49
N GLY A 88 -16.77 6.30 4.26
CA GLY A 88 -17.08 5.00 3.71
C GLY A 88 -16.51 4.80 2.30
N GLN A 89 -16.66 5.80 1.44
CA GLN A 89 -16.10 5.78 0.08
C GLN A 89 -14.56 5.78 0.11
N ALA A 90 -13.94 6.63 0.92
CA ALA A 90 -12.49 6.67 1.09
C ALA A 90 -11.94 5.35 1.65
N SER A 91 -12.64 4.74 2.60
CA SER A 91 -12.26 3.44 3.19
C SER A 91 -12.31 2.34 2.13
N THR A 92 -13.34 2.34 1.28
CA THR A 92 -13.45 1.40 0.15
C THR A 92 -12.29 1.55 -0.82
N ARG A 93 -11.92 2.79 -1.20
CA ARG A 93 -10.77 3.05 -2.10
C ARG A 93 -9.45 2.60 -1.48
N ALA A 94 -9.22 2.91 -0.21
CA ALA A 94 -8.02 2.48 0.52
C ALA A 94 -7.91 0.95 0.58
N GLN A 95 -9.00 0.25 0.91
CA GLN A 95 -9.02 -1.21 0.94
C GLN A 95 -8.72 -1.83 -0.42
N THR A 96 -9.27 -1.29 -1.51
CA THR A 96 -8.98 -1.76 -2.87
C THR A 96 -7.50 -1.60 -3.21
N ALA A 97 -6.93 -0.42 -2.98
CA ALA A 97 -5.51 -0.17 -3.23
C ALA A 97 -4.60 -1.11 -2.41
N LEU A 98 -4.94 -1.38 -1.15
CA LEU A 98 -4.21 -2.33 -0.29
C LEU A 98 -4.32 -3.78 -0.80
N LYS A 99 -5.51 -4.20 -1.25
CA LYS A 99 -5.72 -5.54 -1.83
C LYS A 99 -4.89 -5.73 -3.10
N GLU A 100 -4.86 -4.73 -3.97
CA GLU A 100 -4.05 -4.75 -5.19
C GLU A 100 -2.56 -4.80 -4.90
N ALA A 101 -2.08 -3.97 -3.96
CA ALA A 101 -0.68 -3.98 -3.54
C ALA A 101 -0.29 -5.36 -2.96
N ARG A 102 -1.14 -5.96 -2.11
CA ARG A 102 -0.93 -7.30 -1.57
C ARG A 102 -0.86 -8.36 -2.68
N GLY A 103 -1.78 -8.31 -3.64
CA GLY A 103 -1.83 -9.26 -4.75
C GLY A 103 -0.58 -9.20 -5.63
N ALA A 104 -0.05 -8.00 -5.89
CA ALA A 104 1.18 -7.81 -6.64
C ALA A 104 2.41 -8.34 -5.88
N LEU A 105 2.52 -8.02 -4.59
CA LEU A 105 3.62 -8.53 -3.74
C LEU A 105 3.62 -10.05 -3.61
N LEU A 106 2.45 -10.68 -3.48
CA LEU A 106 2.33 -12.14 -3.41
C LEU A 106 2.67 -12.82 -4.75
N LYS A 107 2.39 -12.18 -5.89
CA LYS A 107 2.78 -12.69 -7.22
C LYS A 107 4.27 -12.53 -7.52
N ALA A 108 4.93 -11.54 -6.89
CA ALA A 108 6.36 -11.32 -7.03
C ALA A 108 7.21 -12.29 -6.21
N LEU A 109 6.62 -13.03 -5.27
CA LEU A 109 7.29 -14.12 -4.59
C LEU A 109 7.40 -15.31 -5.55
N PRO A 110 8.61 -15.89 -5.74
CA PRO A 110 8.74 -17.11 -6.52
C PRO A 110 7.90 -18.20 -5.83
N THR A 111 6.79 -18.59 -6.46
CA THR A 111 6.09 -19.82 -6.11
C THR A 111 7.08 -20.96 -6.30
N ALA A 112 7.25 -21.81 -5.29
CA ALA A 112 8.25 -22.88 -5.23
C ALA A 112 8.13 -23.98 -6.31
N GLU A 113 7.41 -23.73 -7.40
CA GLU A 113 7.13 -24.67 -8.48
C GLU A 113 7.50 -24.03 -9.83
N THR A 114 8.80 -23.94 -10.08
CA THR A 114 9.40 -23.93 -11.43
C THR A 114 10.89 -24.28 -11.27
N HIS A 115 11.15 -25.34 -10.51
CA HIS A 115 12.30 -26.19 -10.83
C HIS A 115 11.81 -27.06 -11.98
N GLU A 116 12.06 -26.62 -13.22
CA GLU A 116 12.18 -27.60 -14.29
C GLU A 116 13.23 -28.62 -13.82
N PRO A 117 12.96 -29.93 -13.89
CA PRO A 117 13.99 -30.90 -13.60
C PRO A 117 15.11 -30.63 -14.61
N ARG A 118 16.24 -30.10 -14.12
CA ARG A 118 17.49 -30.25 -14.85
C ARG A 118 17.67 -31.74 -14.98
N GLU A 119 17.50 -32.26 -16.20
CA GLU A 119 18.11 -33.52 -16.56
C GLU A 119 19.60 -33.31 -16.32
N ASP A 120 20.06 -33.80 -15.17
CA ASP A 120 21.47 -33.98 -14.90
C ASP A 120 21.99 -34.89 -16.02
N ASP A 121 22.61 -34.27 -17.04
CA ASP A 121 23.48 -34.98 -17.97
C ASP A 121 24.68 -35.42 -17.12
N GLU A 122 24.53 -36.55 -16.41
CA GLU A 122 25.54 -37.25 -15.59
C GLU A 122 26.69 -37.80 -16.45
N ARG A 123 26.93 -37.24 -17.63
CA ARG A 123 28.10 -37.53 -18.44
C ARG A 123 29.22 -36.65 -17.90
N LEU A 124 29.95 -37.21 -16.94
CA LEU A 124 31.26 -36.72 -16.54
C LEU A 124 32.03 -36.31 -17.81
N ASP A 125 32.43 -35.04 -17.87
CA ASP A 125 33.19 -34.48 -18.98
C ASP A 125 34.44 -35.33 -19.22
N GLN A 126 34.51 -35.97 -20.39
CA GLN A 126 35.62 -36.86 -20.76
C GLN A 126 36.98 -36.12 -20.70
N SER A 127 36.98 -34.80 -20.88
CA SER A 127 38.20 -33.98 -20.77
C SER A 127 38.75 -33.90 -19.33
N LEU A 128 37.88 -34.04 -18.32
CA LEU A 128 38.26 -34.10 -16.90
C LEU A 128 38.87 -35.46 -16.55
N VAL A 129 38.35 -36.54 -17.16
CA VAL A 129 38.90 -37.91 -17.01
C VAL A 129 40.29 -37.99 -17.64
N ASP A 130 40.45 -37.47 -18.86
CA ASP A 130 41.73 -37.47 -19.58
C ASP A 130 42.78 -36.61 -18.86
N SER A 131 42.38 -35.50 -18.25
CA SER A 131 43.26 -34.63 -17.47
C SER A 131 43.77 -35.28 -16.17
N LEU A 132 42.96 -36.14 -15.54
CA LEU A 132 43.34 -36.90 -14.34
C LEU A 132 44.29 -38.05 -14.66
N LEU A 133 44.09 -38.73 -15.79
CA LEU A 133 44.98 -39.80 -16.26
C LEU A 133 46.32 -39.26 -16.75
N ALA A 134 46.35 -38.11 -17.41
CA ALA A 134 47.59 -37.47 -17.85
C ALA A 134 48.46 -36.98 -16.68
N LYS A 135 47.85 -36.53 -15.56
CA LYS A 135 48.58 -36.10 -14.36
C LYS A 135 49.17 -37.25 -13.51
N GLY A 136 48.77 -38.50 -13.77
CA GLY A 136 49.29 -39.67 -13.07
C GLY A 136 50.56 -40.28 -13.67
N SER A 137 51.03 -39.79 -14.83
CA SER A 137 52.11 -40.42 -15.61
C SER A 137 53.50 -39.82 -15.43
N ASP A 138 53.68 -38.73 -14.67
CA ASP A 138 54.99 -38.07 -14.49
C ASP A 138 55.63 -38.36 -13.11
N GLY A 139 55.25 -39.46 -12.46
CA GLY A 139 55.76 -39.81 -11.14
C GLY A 139 55.80 -41.30 -10.84
N ALA A 140 56.56 -42.07 -11.63
CA ALA A 140 57.13 -43.37 -11.24
C ALA A 140 58.38 -43.67 -12.07
#